data_AF-B2TG86-F1
#
_entry.id   AF-B2TG86-F1
#
_cell.length_a   1.000
_cell.length_b   1.000
_cell.length_c   1.000
_cell.angle_alpha   90.00
_cell.angle_beta   90.00
_cell.angle_gamma   90.00
#
_symmetry.space_group_name_H-M   'P 1'
#
loop_
_entity.id
_entity.type
_entity.pdbx_description
1 polymer ?
#
loop_
_entity_poly.entity_id
_entity_poly.type
_entity_poly.pdbx_seq_one_letter_code
_entity_poly.pdbx_strand_id
1 'polypeptide(L)'
;MRDRQCTPGGALFPQASRRRSIAMNIDSLERALASGAEPLKLQKLIALGIAIALREDTCIAHHVADAISAGATSSELFDAVNVAVAIGGGPTASYGRRLRQATRQIEAGEYLLEPAVPVAVRS
;
A
#
# COMPACT_ATOMS: atom_id res chain seq x y z
N MET A 1 -20.31 1.81 14.47
CA MET A 1 -18.91 1.92 14.04
C MET A 1 -18.93 2.25 12.56
N ARG A 2 -18.28 3.33 12.12
CA ARG A 2 -18.13 3.61 10.67
C ARG A 2 -16.83 2.94 10.25
N ASP A 3 -16.90 2.00 9.33
CA ASP A 3 -15.72 1.29 8.83
C ASP A 3 -14.75 2.28 8.20
N ARG A 4 -13.46 2.15 8.52
CA ARG A 4 -12.41 2.98 7.91
C ARG A 4 -12.20 2.55 6.47
N GLN A 5 -12.38 3.51 5.56
CA GLN A 5 -12.07 3.36 4.14
C GLN A 5 -10.73 4.02 3.84
N CYS A 6 -9.97 3.47 2.90
CA CYS A 6 -8.82 4.16 2.30
C CYS A 6 -9.31 5.46 1.64
N THR A 7 -9.04 6.61 2.25
CA THR A 7 -9.42 7.90 1.68
C THR A 7 -8.47 8.30 0.56
N PRO A 8 -8.98 8.93 -0.51
CA PRO A 8 -8.14 9.47 -1.56
C PRO A 8 -7.44 10.72 -1.06
N GLY A 9 -6.17 10.61 -0.66
CA GLY A 9 -5.40 11.77 -0.21
C GLY A 9 -4.05 11.44 0.38
N GLY A 10 -3.09 11.09 -0.48
CA GLY A 10 -1.68 11.06 -0.12
C GLY A 10 -0.83 11.57 -1.28
N ALA A 11 0.18 12.39 -0.99
CA ALA A 11 1.05 13.00 -1.99
C ALA A 11 1.91 12.00 -2.81
N LEU A 12 1.84 10.70 -2.46
CA LEU A 12 2.44 9.59 -3.21
C LEU A 12 1.83 9.36 -4.61
N PHE A 13 0.55 9.74 -4.81
CA PHE A 13 -0.17 9.52 -6.07
C PHE A 13 -1.02 10.76 -6.45
N PRO A 14 -0.41 11.84 -6.99
CA PRO A 14 -1.10 13.10 -7.29
C PRO A 14 -2.05 13.02 -8.50
N GLN A 15 -2.07 11.90 -9.22
CA GLN A 15 -2.91 11.69 -10.40
C GLN A 15 -3.99 10.66 -10.07
N ALA A 16 -5.06 11.13 -9.42
CA ALA A 16 -6.24 10.32 -9.14
C ALA A 16 -6.76 9.72 -10.45
N SER A 17 -6.76 8.38 -10.54
CA SER A 17 -7.32 7.71 -11.71
C SER A 17 -8.81 8.06 -11.84
N ARG A 18 -9.33 8.25 -13.08
CA ARG A 18 -10.78 8.46 -13.32
C ARG A 18 -11.64 7.23 -13.00
N ARG A 19 -11.06 6.19 -12.40
CA ARG A 19 -11.79 4.99 -11.96
C ARG A 19 -12.51 5.32 -10.66
N ARG A 20 -13.72 4.78 -10.52
CA ARG A 20 -14.40 4.78 -9.22
C ARG A 20 -13.54 3.99 -8.24
N SER A 21 -13.13 4.65 -7.16
CA SER A 21 -12.44 4.02 -6.05
C SER A 21 -13.28 2.87 -5.54
N ILE A 22 -12.67 1.70 -5.40
CA ILE A 22 -13.32 0.53 -4.79
C ILE A 22 -12.93 0.38 -3.31
N ALA A 23 -12.43 1.45 -2.68
CA ALA A 23 -11.86 1.54 -1.33
C ALA A 23 -12.10 0.29 -0.47
N MET A 24 -11.02 -0.46 -0.20
CA MET A 24 -11.09 -1.66 0.63
C MET A 24 -11.51 -1.31 2.07
N ASN A 25 -12.19 -2.25 2.72
CA ASN A 25 -12.57 -2.15 4.12
C ASN A 25 -11.37 -2.52 5.00
N ILE A 26 -10.70 -1.51 5.57
CA ILE A 26 -9.47 -1.69 6.36
C ILE A 26 -9.78 -2.50 7.63
N ASP A 27 -10.89 -2.21 8.32
CA ASP A 27 -11.23 -2.89 9.57
C ASP A 27 -11.50 -4.38 9.35
N SER A 28 -12.09 -4.75 8.21
CA SER A 28 -12.31 -6.14 7.83
C SER A 28 -10.99 -6.85 7.50
N LEU A 29 -10.07 -6.16 6.83
CA LEU A 29 -8.74 -6.68 6.56
C LEU A 29 -7.97 -6.91 7.87
N GLU A 30 -7.90 -5.93 8.78
CA GLU A 30 -7.22 -6.07 10.07
C GLU A 30 -7.73 -7.25 10.89
N ARG A 31 -9.05 -7.49 10.88
CA ARG A 31 -9.64 -8.67 11.52
C ARG A 31 -9.18 -9.98 10.87
N ALA A 32 -9.15 -10.03 9.54
CA ALA A 32 -8.67 -11.20 8.81
C ALA A 32 -7.19 -11.48 9.07
N LEU A 33 -6.36 -10.42 9.19
CA LEU A 33 -4.94 -10.51 9.51
C LEU A 33 -4.72 -11.01 10.94
N ALA A 34 -5.50 -10.52 11.91
CA ALA A 34 -5.39 -10.91 13.32
C ALA A 34 -5.65 -12.40 13.58
N SER A 35 -6.43 -13.08 12.72
CA SER A 35 -6.72 -14.51 12.81
C SER A 35 -5.81 -15.41 11.95
N GLY A 36 -4.79 -14.83 11.32
CA GLY A 36 -3.93 -15.54 10.38
C GLY A 36 -2.91 -16.48 11.03
N ALA A 37 -2.64 -17.61 10.37
CA ALA A 37 -1.52 -18.49 10.72
C ALA A 37 -0.16 -17.99 10.18
N GLU A 38 -0.19 -17.10 9.19
CA GLU A 38 1.00 -16.57 8.53
C GLU A 38 1.55 -15.32 9.22
N PRO A 39 2.86 -15.02 9.09
CA PRO A 39 3.44 -13.79 9.62
C PRO A 39 2.73 -12.55 9.07
N LEU A 40 2.45 -11.57 9.94
CA LEU A 40 1.77 -10.32 9.59
C LEU A 40 2.42 -9.62 8.39
N LYS A 41 3.76 -9.62 8.32
CA LYS A 41 4.54 -9.09 7.19
C LYS A 41 4.11 -9.70 5.85
N LEU A 42 4.00 -11.03 5.78
CA LEU A 42 3.63 -11.73 4.56
C LEU A 42 2.21 -11.37 4.14
N GLN A 43 1.28 -11.34 5.10
CA GLN A 43 -0.10 -11.00 4.81
C GLN A 43 -0.27 -9.54 4.35
N LYS A 44 0.52 -8.60 4.89
CA LYS A 44 0.56 -7.21 4.43
C LYS A 44 1.13 -7.08 3.00
N LEU A 45 2.16 -7.88 2.66
CA LEU A 45 2.67 -7.95 1.28
C LEU A 45 1.62 -8.51 0.30
N ILE A 46 0.83 -9.49 0.72
CA ILE A 46 -0.30 -10.00 -0.07
C ILE A 46 -1.35 -8.91 -0.28
N ALA A 47 -1.74 -8.19 0.79
CA ALA A 47 -2.68 -7.07 0.70
C ALA A 47 -2.20 -5.99 -0.27
N LEU A 48 -0.91 -5.66 -0.24
CA LEU A 48 -0.29 -4.75 -1.21
C LEU A 48 -0.38 -5.27 -2.65
N GLY A 49 -0.04 -6.53 -2.89
CA GLY A 49 -0.13 -7.15 -4.21
C GLY A 49 -1.54 -7.07 -4.80
N ILE A 50 -2.56 -7.32 -3.96
CA ILE A 50 -3.97 -7.20 -4.35
C ILE A 50 -4.34 -5.75 -4.66
N ALA A 51 -3.91 -4.78 -3.83
CA ALA A 51 -4.17 -3.37 -4.09
C ALA A 51 -3.59 -2.88 -5.43
N ILE A 52 -2.38 -3.37 -5.78
CA ILE A 52 -1.74 -3.10 -7.07
C ILE A 52 -2.52 -3.75 -8.22
N ALA A 53 -2.93 -5.00 -8.06
CA ALA A 53 -3.71 -5.73 -9.07
C ALA A 53 -5.06 -5.05 -9.34
N LEU A 54 -5.70 -4.52 -8.29
CA LEU A 54 -6.95 -3.76 -8.39
C LEU A 54 -6.74 -2.32 -8.91
N ARG A 55 -5.49 -1.84 -8.93
CA ARG A 55 -5.10 -0.51 -9.41
C ARG A 55 -5.77 0.62 -8.63
N GLU A 56 -5.82 0.43 -7.30
CA GLU A 56 -6.47 1.35 -6.37
C GLU A 56 -5.42 2.19 -5.64
N ASP A 57 -5.14 3.40 -6.14
CA ASP A 57 -4.06 4.28 -5.65
C ASP A 57 -4.09 4.50 -4.13
N THR A 58 -5.31 4.64 -3.57
CA THR A 58 -5.52 4.89 -2.13
C THR A 58 -5.11 3.68 -1.27
N CYS A 59 -5.47 2.48 -1.71
CA CYS A 59 -5.15 1.24 -1.03
C CYS A 59 -3.66 0.89 -1.17
N ILE A 60 -3.06 1.20 -2.32
CA ILE A 60 -1.62 0.98 -2.54
C ILE A 60 -0.80 1.80 -1.53
N ALA A 61 -1.09 3.10 -1.38
CA ALA A 61 -0.35 3.94 -0.44
C ALA A 61 -0.46 3.43 1.01
N HIS A 62 -1.67 3.03 1.42
CA HIS A 62 -1.93 2.54 2.77
C HIS A 62 -1.18 1.22 3.05
N HIS A 63 -1.29 0.24 2.15
CA HIS A 63 -0.68 -1.07 2.37
C HIS A 63 0.84 -1.08 2.25
N VAL A 64 1.43 -0.08 1.60
CA VAL A 64 2.88 0.13 1.62
C VAL A 64 3.34 0.58 2.99
N ALA A 65 2.68 1.57 3.58
CA ALA A 65 2.98 2.04 4.93
C ALA A 65 2.80 0.91 5.96
N ASP A 66 1.73 0.11 5.84
CA ASP A 66 1.49 -1.03 6.70
C ASP A 66 2.57 -2.12 6.54
N ALA A 67 2.95 -2.44 5.31
CA ALA A 67 3.97 -3.45 5.05
C ALA A 67 5.33 -3.04 5.63
N ILE A 68 5.73 -1.77 5.45
CA ILE A 68 6.95 -1.22 6.05
C ILE A 68 6.86 -1.25 7.57
N SER A 69 5.73 -0.85 8.15
CA SER A 69 5.50 -0.90 9.60
C SER A 69 5.54 -2.32 10.17
N ALA A 70 5.14 -3.31 9.37
CA ALA A 70 5.25 -4.74 9.68
C ALA A 70 6.67 -5.31 9.46
N GLY A 71 7.65 -4.48 9.09
CA GLY A 71 9.05 -4.86 8.88
C GLY A 71 9.35 -5.42 7.48
N ALA A 72 8.52 -5.14 6.48
CA ALA A 72 8.83 -5.48 5.10
C ALA A 72 10.01 -4.65 4.58
N THR A 73 10.94 -5.32 3.94
CA THR A 73 12.05 -4.69 3.23
C THR A 73 11.60 -4.19 1.86
N SER A 74 12.35 -3.25 1.30
CA SER A 74 12.08 -2.76 -0.06
C SER A 74 12.22 -3.86 -1.10
N SER A 75 13.13 -4.82 -0.91
CA SER A 75 13.23 -5.99 -1.79
C SER A 75 11.92 -6.77 -1.84
N GLU A 76 11.31 -7.03 -0.69
CA GLU A 76 10.03 -7.75 -0.60
C GLU A 76 8.88 -6.95 -1.22
N LEU A 77 8.88 -5.61 -1.06
CA LEU A 77 7.95 -4.72 -1.74
C LEU A 77 8.13 -4.78 -3.26
N PHE A 78 9.37 -4.77 -3.75
CA PHE A 78 9.69 -4.88 -5.18
C PHE A 78 9.23 -6.22 -5.76
N ASP A 79 9.40 -7.31 -5.04
CA ASP A 79 8.95 -8.63 -5.47
C ASP A 79 7.42 -8.68 -5.59
N ALA A 80 6.70 -8.17 -4.59
CA ALA A 80 5.24 -8.07 -4.66
C ALA A 80 4.78 -7.22 -5.86
N VAL A 81 5.45 -6.09 -6.12
CA VAL A 81 5.18 -5.25 -7.30
C VAL A 81 5.45 -5.99 -8.60
N ASN A 82 6.57 -6.70 -8.69
CA ASN A 82 6.98 -7.41 -9.91
C ASN A 82 5.98 -8.51 -10.26
N VAL A 83 5.53 -9.29 -9.27
CA VAL A 83 4.50 -10.31 -9.46
C VAL A 83 3.18 -9.67 -9.92
N ALA A 84 2.75 -8.59 -9.26
CA ALA A 84 1.51 -7.91 -9.64
C ALA A 84 1.57 -7.32 -11.06
N VAL A 85 2.72 -6.77 -11.48
CA VAL A 85 2.93 -6.25 -12.83
C VAL A 85 3.00 -7.37 -13.87
N ALA A 86 3.66 -8.49 -13.56
CA ALA A 86 3.76 -9.63 -14.46
C ALA A 86 2.37 -10.20 -14.83
N ILE A 87 1.45 -10.24 -13.85
CA ILE A 87 0.07 -10.72 -14.08
C ILE A 87 -0.81 -9.61 -14.69
N GLY A 88 -0.67 -8.37 -14.20
CA GLY A 88 -1.55 -7.26 -14.57
C GLY A 88 -1.21 -6.57 -15.90
N GLY A 89 -0.03 -6.82 -16.48
CA GLY A 89 0.41 -6.27 -17.76
C GLY A 89 0.55 -4.75 -17.78
N GLY A 90 0.45 -4.15 -18.97
CA GLY A 90 0.69 -2.72 -19.22
C GLY A 90 -0.06 -1.74 -18.29
N PRO A 91 -1.35 -1.94 -17.96
CA PRO A 91 -2.08 -1.05 -17.06
C PRO A 91 -1.48 -1.01 -15.65
N THR A 92 -1.09 -2.17 -15.11
CA THR A 92 -0.54 -2.30 -13.76
C THR A 92 0.90 -1.81 -13.67
N ALA A 93 1.65 -1.86 -14.77
CA ALA A 93 3.03 -1.36 -14.84
C ALA A 93 3.15 0.12 -14.42
N SER A 94 2.14 0.96 -14.69
CA SER A 94 2.13 2.37 -14.29
C SER A 94 2.10 2.56 -12.77
N TYR A 95 1.30 1.76 -12.06
CA TYR A 95 1.20 1.74 -10.60
C TYR A 95 2.47 1.17 -9.98
N GLY A 96 2.99 0.09 -10.56
CA GLY A 96 4.27 -0.49 -10.14
C GLY A 96 5.41 0.50 -10.22
N ARG A 97 5.55 1.26 -11.32
CA ARG A 97 6.60 2.30 -11.45
C ARG A 97 6.51 3.37 -10.37
N ARG A 98 5.30 3.90 -10.13
CA ARG A 98 5.07 4.94 -9.11
C ARG A 98 5.42 4.42 -7.71
N LEU A 99 5.00 3.21 -7.40
CA LEU A 99 5.34 2.59 -6.12
C LEU A 99 6.86 2.38 -5.98
N ARG A 100 7.53 1.88 -7.01
CA ARG A 100 8.99 1.73 -6.99
C ARG A 100 9.72 3.04 -6.76
N GLN A 101 9.23 4.13 -7.34
CA GLN A 101 9.77 5.46 -7.11
C GLN A 101 9.54 5.91 -5.66
N ALA A 102 8.33 5.72 -5.14
CA ALA A 102 7.97 6.07 -3.77
C ALA A 102 8.79 5.29 -2.73
N THR A 103 8.96 3.97 -2.90
CA THR A 103 9.79 3.14 -2.02
C THR A 103 11.23 3.63 -1.98
N ARG A 104 11.82 3.97 -3.13
CA ARG A 104 13.19 4.52 -3.18
C ARG A 104 13.32 5.88 -2.49
N GLN A 105 12.30 6.73 -2.59
CA GLN A 105 12.30 8.03 -1.92
C GLN A 105 12.17 7.90 -0.39
N ILE A 106 11.43 6.89 0.08
CA ILE A 106 11.34 6.55 1.51
C ILE A 106 12.71 6.03 2.01
N GLU A 107 13.39 5.18 1.24
CA GLU A 107 14.73 4.69 1.56
C GLU A 107 15.80 5.80 1.54
N ALA A 108 15.70 6.74 0.60
CA ALA A 108 16.61 7.88 0.48
C ALA A 108 16.38 8.96 1.55
N GLY A 109 15.34 8.81 2.40
CA GLY A 109 14.96 9.81 3.40
C GLY A 109 14.41 11.11 2.82
N GLU A 110 14.10 11.16 1.52
CA GLU A 110 13.60 12.35 0.82
C GLU A 110 12.09 12.54 1.01
N TYR A 111 11.37 11.50 1.44
CA TYR A 111 9.93 11.54 1.62
C TYR A 111 9.55 11.12 3.05
N LEU A 112 9.06 12.08 3.84
CA LEU A 112 8.35 11.77 5.07
C LEU A 112 7.03 11.10 4.68
N LEU A 113 6.87 9.84 5.05
CA LEU A 113 5.53 9.24 5.14
C LEU A 113 4.75 10.12 6.12
N GLU A 114 3.98 11.08 5.63
CA GLU A 114 2.88 11.64 6.41
C GLU A 114 1.81 10.53 6.41
N PRO A 115 1.67 9.77 7.50
CA PRO A 115 0.65 8.73 7.55
C PRO A 115 -0.72 9.40 7.44
N ALA A 116 -1.63 8.80 6.67
CA ALA A 116 -3.05 9.15 6.71
C ALA A 116 -3.75 8.80 8.05
N VAL A 117 -2.97 8.61 9.13
CA VAL A 117 -3.39 8.50 10.53
C VAL A 117 -2.30 9.15 11.38
N PRO A 118 -2.60 10.11 12.26
CA PRO A 118 -1.57 10.85 12.99
C PRO A 118 -0.72 9.91 13.84
N VAL A 119 0.55 9.74 13.48
CA VAL A 119 1.57 9.30 14.44
C VAL A 119 1.87 10.52 15.29
N ALA A 120 1.35 10.50 16.52
CA ALA A 120 1.80 11.41 17.55
C ALA A 120 3.31 11.22 17.75
N VAL A 121 4.11 12.10 17.17
CA VAL A 121 5.50 12.28 17.59
C VAL A 121 5.46 13.20 18.80
N ARG A 122 5.74 12.63 19.97
CA ARG A 122 5.90 13.38 21.22
C ARG A 122 7.11 14.30 21.13
N SER A 123 6.87 15.60 21.24
CA SER A 123 7.30 16.44 22.37
C SER A 123 6.55 17.76 22.31
#